data_AF-A0A5C8UAJ1-F1
#
_entry.id   AF-A0A5C8UAJ1-F1
#
_cell.length_a   1.000
_cell.length_b   1.000
_cell.length_c   1.000
_cell.angle_alpha   90.00
_cell.angle_beta   90.00
_cell.angle_gamma   90.00
#
_symmetry.space_group_name_H-M   'P 1'
#
loop_
_entity.id
_entity.type
_entity.pdbx_description
1 polymer ?
#
loop_
_entity_poly.entity_id
_entity_poly.type
_entity_poly.pdbx_seq_one_letter_code
_entity_poly.pdbx_strand_id
1 'polypeptide(L)'
;MRSALSTALAILLASGVAASAACDVKGLKLEDEIADKKELQKSANEQTVRDLRTLRDAAIVLDAFKFEPECERLVVILKQLTAHPVKTIERGGDTDEEKAEEIEEAREPKAPAKAK
;
A
#
# COMPACT_ATOMS: atom_id res chain seq x y z
N MET A 1 -63.82 5.14 -22.95
CA MET A 1 -62.78 5.06 -24.00
C MET A 1 -61.80 6.20 -23.70
N ARG A 2 -60.78 5.96 -22.87
CA ARG A 2 -59.39 5.61 -23.25
C ARG A 2 -58.74 6.62 -24.20
N SER A 3 -57.80 7.41 -23.67
CA SER A 3 -56.51 7.82 -24.27
C SER A 3 -55.88 8.88 -23.34
N ALA A 4 -55.18 8.47 -22.29
CA ALA A 4 -53.76 8.09 -22.25
C ALA A 4 -52.82 9.32 -22.26
N LEU A 5 -52.30 9.63 -21.07
CA LEU A 5 -51.15 10.51 -20.82
C LEU A 5 -49.98 10.10 -21.70
N SER A 6 -49.19 11.06 -22.17
CA SER A 6 -47.84 10.80 -22.67
C SER A 6 -46.89 11.86 -22.12
N THR A 7 -46.51 11.67 -20.86
CA THR A 7 -45.37 12.32 -20.21
C THR A 7 -44.09 11.68 -20.77
N ALA A 8 -43.47 12.32 -21.76
CA ALA A 8 -42.16 11.90 -22.24
C ALA A 8 -41.07 12.51 -21.34
N LEU A 9 -40.79 11.86 -20.20
CA LEU A 9 -39.63 12.17 -19.37
C LEU A 9 -38.43 11.40 -19.93
N ALA A 10 -37.72 12.00 -20.88
CA ALA A 10 -36.45 11.49 -21.35
C ALA A 10 -35.37 11.77 -20.29
N ILE A 11 -35.26 10.88 -19.30
CA ILE A 11 -34.07 10.79 -18.45
C ILE A 11 -32.98 10.16 -19.32
N LEU A 12 -32.19 10.98 -20.01
CA LEU A 12 -30.92 10.51 -20.55
C LEU A 12 -30.10 10.03 -19.35
N LEU A 13 -29.83 8.73 -19.32
CA LEU A 13 -28.87 8.13 -18.42
C LEU A 13 -27.55 8.84 -18.65
N ALA A 14 -27.16 9.68 -17.70
CA ALA A 14 -25.76 9.99 -17.47
C ALA A 14 -25.09 8.67 -17.11
N SER A 15 -24.65 7.94 -18.12
CA SER A 15 -23.54 7.01 -18.00
C SER A 15 -22.35 7.87 -17.61
N GLY A 16 -22.27 8.16 -16.31
CA GLY A 16 -21.07 8.66 -15.68
C GLY A 16 -19.98 7.66 -15.98
N VAL A 17 -19.17 7.95 -16.98
CA VAL A 17 -17.74 7.78 -16.79
C VAL A 17 -17.46 8.56 -15.52
N ALA A 18 -17.43 7.86 -14.38
CA ALA A 18 -16.76 8.39 -13.22
C ALA A 18 -15.39 8.77 -13.76
N ALA A 19 -15.13 10.06 -13.89
CA ALA A 19 -13.79 10.52 -14.12
C ALA A 19 -13.02 9.96 -12.93
N SER A 20 -12.27 8.88 -13.14
CA SER A 20 -11.40 8.30 -12.14
C SER A 20 -10.57 9.48 -11.67
N ALA A 21 -10.84 9.97 -10.45
CA ALA A 21 -10.02 11.02 -9.90
C ALA A 21 -8.61 10.44 -9.90
N ALA A 22 -7.65 11.17 -10.47
CA ALA A 22 -6.26 10.74 -10.43
C ALA A 22 -5.91 10.40 -8.98
N CYS A 23 -5.21 9.29 -8.77
CA CYS A 23 -4.94 8.80 -7.44
C CYS A 23 -4.12 9.85 -6.67
N ASP A 24 -4.66 10.34 -5.55
CA ASP A 24 -4.04 11.45 -4.81
C ASP A 24 -2.88 10.98 -3.92
N VAL A 25 -1.82 10.45 -4.56
CA VAL A 25 -0.60 10.01 -3.89
C VAL A 25 0.12 11.20 -3.24
N LYS A 26 0.01 12.40 -3.83
CA LYS A 26 0.62 13.62 -3.26
C LYS A 26 -0.10 14.08 -1.99
N GLY A 27 -1.43 14.02 -1.96
CA GLY A 27 -2.24 14.35 -0.79
C GLY A 27 -2.11 13.36 0.36
N LEU A 28 -1.45 12.21 0.15
CA LEU A 28 -1.01 11.35 1.26
C LEU A 28 -0.03 12.07 2.20
N LYS A 29 0.80 13.00 1.69
CA LYS A 29 1.83 13.72 2.46
C LYS A 29 2.67 12.79 3.35
N LEU A 30 3.08 11.65 2.79
CA LEU A 30 3.72 10.57 3.57
C LEU A 30 4.92 11.05 4.41
N GLU A 31 5.77 11.90 3.86
CA GLU A 31 6.96 12.38 4.57
C GLU A 31 6.61 13.28 5.76
N ASP A 32 5.54 14.08 5.65
CA ASP A 32 5.03 14.89 6.76
C ASP A 32 4.48 13.97 7.86
N GLU A 33 3.70 12.94 7.49
CA GLU A 33 3.20 11.96 8.44
C GLU A 33 4.33 11.20 9.15
N ILE A 34 5.38 10.81 8.43
CA ILE A 34 6.55 10.15 9.02
C ILE A 34 7.29 11.10 9.96
N ALA A 35 7.45 12.38 9.60
CA ALA A 35 8.08 13.39 10.43
C ALA A 35 7.32 13.63 11.74
N ASP A 36 5.99 13.58 11.70
CA ASP A 36 5.12 13.82 12.85
C ASP A 36 5.04 12.65 13.84
N LYS A 37 5.47 11.43 13.47
CA LYS A 37 5.44 10.25 14.35
C LYS A 37 6.83 9.90 14.90
N LYS A 38 7.05 10.16 16.19
CA LYS A 38 8.32 9.87 16.88
C LYS A 38 8.73 8.39 16.82
N GLU A 39 7.77 7.49 16.75
CA GLU A 39 8.00 6.05 16.61
C GLU A 39 8.72 5.74 15.31
N LEU A 40 8.29 6.34 14.19
CA LEU A 40 8.89 6.13 12.87
C LEU A 40 10.26 6.80 12.71
N GLN A 41 10.58 7.81 13.53
CA GLN A 41 11.86 8.51 13.52
C GLN A 41 13.01 7.74 14.22
N LYS A 42 12.71 6.63 14.91
CA LYS A 42 13.75 5.84 15.58
C LYS A 42 14.58 5.06 14.56
N SER A 43 15.89 5.02 14.75
CA SER A 43 16.81 4.25 13.88
C SER A 43 16.43 2.76 13.76
N ALA A 44 15.94 2.17 14.85
CA ALA A 44 15.45 0.79 14.86
C ALA A 44 14.27 0.54 13.90
N ASN A 45 13.55 1.58 13.48
CA ASN A 45 12.36 1.48 12.64
C ASN A 45 12.59 2.00 11.21
N GLU A 46 13.85 2.22 10.83
CA GLU A 46 14.18 2.69 9.49
C GLU A 46 13.65 1.76 8.39
N GLN A 47 13.62 0.44 8.65
CA GLN A 47 13.11 -0.52 7.68
C GLN A 47 11.61 -0.31 7.43
N THR A 48 10.81 -0.16 8.49
CA THR A 48 9.39 0.17 8.37
C THR A 48 9.18 1.47 7.56
N VAL A 49 10.01 2.48 7.79
CA VAL A 49 9.95 3.73 7.01
C VAL A 49 10.30 3.50 5.53
N ARG A 50 11.31 2.67 5.24
CA ARG A 50 11.67 2.27 3.86
C ARG A 50 10.51 1.53 3.18
N ASP A 51 9.81 0.65 3.88
CA ASP A 51 8.69 -0.11 3.33
C ASP A 51 7.49 0.81 3.04
N LEU A 52 7.16 1.74 3.94
CA LEU A 52 6.12 2.75 3.72
C LEU A 52 6.41 3.60 2.47
N ARG A 53 7.68 3.99 2.27
CA ARG A 53 8.11 4.73 1.07
C ARG A 53 8.02 3.87 -0.19
N THR A 54 8.42 2.60 -0.10
CA THR A 54 8.28 1.63 -1.21
C THR A 54 6.82 1.49 -1.65
N LEU A 55 5.89 1.39 -0.70
CA LEU A 55 4.47 1.32 -1.00
C LEU A 55 3.92 2.62 -1.62
N ARG A 56 4.40 3.79 -1.20
CA ARG A 56 4.07 5.06 -1.89
C ARG A 56 4.56 5.04 -3.33
N ASP A 57 5.80 4.60 -3.55
CA ASP A 57 6.39 4.56 -4.88
C ASP A 57 5.63 3.57 -5.77
N ALA A 58 5.15 2.44 -5.23
CA ALA A 58 4.22 1.54 -5.92
C ALA A 58 2.90 2.24 -6.28
N ALA A 59 2.33 3.07 -5.40
CA ALA A 59 1.14 3.86 -5.73
C ALA A 59 1.38 4.84 -6.89
N ILE A 60 2.56 5.47 -6.95
CA ILE A 60 2.95 6.32 -8.09
C ILE A 60 2.97 5.50 -9.40
N VAL A 61 3.51 4.28 -9.36
CA VAL A 61 3.50 3.39 -10.53
C VAL A 61 2.07 3.02 -10.93
N LEU A 62 1.20 2.64 -9.98
CA LEU A 62 -0.19 2.29 -10.28
C LEU A 62 -0.95 3.46 -10.93
N ASP A 63 -0.77 4.68 -10.42
CA ASP A 63 -1.35 5.89 -11.01
C ASP A 63 -0.83 6.16 -12.45
N ALA A 64 0.48 6.01 -12.65
CA ALA A 64 1.11 6.20 -13.95
C ALA A 64 0.58 5.23 -15.02
N PHE A 65 0.26 4.00 -14.62
CA PHE A 65 -0.25 2.95 -15.50
C PHE A 65 -1.79 2.84 -15.55
N LYS A 66 -2.53 3.79 -14.96
CA LYS A 66 -4.01 3.83 -14.98
C LYS A 66 -4.67 2.65 -14.27
N PHE A 67 -4.05 2.18 -13.19
CA PHE A 67 -4.65 1.28 -12.21
C PHE A 67 -5.25 2.11 -11.06
N GLU A 68 -6.20 3.00 -11.36
CA GLU A 68 -6.72 3.95 -10.36
C GLU A 68 -7.34 3.26 -9.13
N PRO A 69 -8.20 2.22 -9.25
CA PRO A 69 -8.80 1.56 -8.09
C PRO A 69 -7.76 0.95 -7.14
N GLU A 70 -6.72 0.32 -7.70
CA GLU A 70 -5.62 -0.26 -6.92
C GLU A 70 -4.78 0.81 -6.25
N CYS A 71 -4.51 1.92 -6.94
CA CYS A 71 -3.80 3.04 -6.37
C CYS A 71 -4.56 3.67 -5.20
N GLU A 72 -5.86 3.96 -5.38
CA GLU A 72 -6.71 4.51 -4.32
C GLU A 72 -6.73 3.59 -3.09
N ARG A 73 -6.89 2.28 -3.32
CA ARG A 73 -6.85 1.28 -2.26
C ARG A 73 -5.51 1.29 -1.52
N LEU A 74 -4.40 1.38 -2.25
CA LEU A 74 -3.06 1.43 -1.66
C LEU A 74 -2.85 2.72 -0.85
N VAL A 75 -3.30 3.88 -1.35
CA VAL A 75 -3.24 5.16 -0.61
C VAL A 75 -4.04 5.08 0.69
N VAL A 76 -5.23 4.48 0.67
CA VAL A 76 -6.03 4.26 1.91
C VAL A 76 -5.28 3.37 2.89
N ILE A 77 -4.68 2.27 2.42
CA ILE A 77 -3.87 1.37 3.25
C ILE A 77 -2.69 2.16 3.86
N LEU A 78 -1.99 2.99 3.08
CA LEU A 78 -0.87 3.77 3.59
C LEU A 78 -1.28 4.73 4.70
N LYS A 79 -2.41 5.42 4.54
CA LYS A 79 -2.98 6.27 5.60
C LYS A 79 -3.25 5.49 6.88
N GLN A 80 -3.74 4.25 6.77
CA GLN A 80 -3.99 3.40 7.93
C GLN A 80 -2.69 2.96 8.61
N LEU A 81 -1.67 2.60 7.83
CA LEU A 81 -0.36 2.16 8.36
C LEU A 81 0.37 3.31 9.08
N THR A 82 0.35 4.52 8.52
CA THR A 82 0.98 5.70 9.13
C THR A 82 0.21 6.24 10.33
N ALA A 83 -1.13 6.08 10.36
CA ALA A 83 -1.95 6.43 11.51
C ALA A 83 -1.73 5.51 12.73
N HIS A 84 -1.20 4.30 12.50
CA HIS A 84 -0.97 3.30 13.55
C HIS A 84 0.48 2.79 13.56
N PRO A 85 1.48 3.67 13.76
CA PRO A 85 2.89 3.34 13.55
C PRO A 85 3.37 2.21 14.47
N VAL A 86 2.94 2.16 15.74
CA VAL A 86 3.30 1.08 16.68
C VAL A 86 2.88 -0.29 16.14
N LYS A 87 1.62 -0.44 15.72
CA LYS A 87 1.10 -1.70 15.18
C LYS A 87 1.79 -2.08 13.86
N THR A 88 2.05 -1.09 13.02
CA THR A 88 2.76 -1.28 11.74
C THR A 88 4.18 -1.77 11.97
N ILE A 89 4.91 -1.21 12.94
CA ILE A 89 6.26 -1.64 13.32
C ILE A 89 6.22 -3.07 13.88
N GLU A 90 5.37 -3.32 14.88
CA GLU A 90 5.27 -4.62 15.56
C GLU A 90 4.95 -5.76 14.57
N ARG A 91 4.03 -5.53 13.64
CA ARG A 91 3.60 -6.55 12.68
C ARG A 91 4.45 -6.62 11.42
N GLY A 92 5.15 -5.52 11.08
CA GLY A 92 6.06 -5.47 9.95
C GLY A 92 7.41 -6.13 10.25
N GLY A 93 7.85 -6.11 11.52
CA GLY A 93 9.10 -6.75 11.96
C GLY A 93 8.95 -8.22 12.39
N ASP A 94 7.73 -8.76 12.51
CA ASP A 94 7.46 -10.17 12.83
C ASP A 94 7.62 -11.10 11.60
N THR A 95 8.65 -10.83 10.80
CA THR A 95 9.07 -11.74 9.73
C THR A 95 10.16 -12.64 10.28
N ASP A 96 10.04 -13.96 10.11
CA ASP A 96 11.03 -14.96 10.56
C ASP A 96 12.43 -14.81 9.90
N GLU A 97 12.70 -13.73 9.16
CA GLU A 97 14.00 -13.37 8.58
C GLU A 97 15.09 -13.30 9.65
N GLU A 98 14.84 -12.71 10.83
CA GLU A 98 15.83 -12.71 11.94
C GLU A 98 16.14 -14.14 12.42
N LYS A 99 15.16 -15.05 12.40
CA LYS A 99 15.41 -16.46 12.73
C LYS A 99 16.10 -17.19 11.58
N ALA A 100 15.85 -16.81 10.34
CA ALA A 100 16.48 -17.41 9.18
C ALA A 100 17.98 -17.07 9.13
N GLU A 101 18.35 -15.83 9.47
CA GLU A 101 19.74 -15.41 9.62
C GLU A 101 20.43 -16.17 10.76
N GLU A 102 19.79 -16.31 11.93
CA GLU A 102 20.34 -17.08 13.06
C GLU A 102 20.55 -18.56 12.69
N ILE A 103 19.66 -19.15 11.88
CA ILE A 103 19.79 -20.52 11.39
C ILE A 103 20.92 -20.66 10.35
N GLU A 104 21.09 -19.70 9.45
CA GLU A 104 22.19 -19.71 8.47
C GLU A 104 23.55 -19.45 9.13
N GLU A 105 23.64 -18.58 10.13
CA GLU A 105 24.87 -18.40 10.92
C GLU A 105 25.22 -19.65 11.75
N ALA A 106 24.22 -20.37 12.26
CA ALA A 106 24.41 -21.61 13.03
C ALA A 106 24.70 -22.84 12.15
N ARG A 107 24.64 -22.74 10.82
CA ARG A 107 24.89 -23.86 9.92
C ARG A 107 26.38 -24.12 9.74
N GLU A 108 26.83 -25.29 10.17
CA GLU A 108 28.15 -25.79 9.80
C GLU A 108 28.23 -26.07 8.27
N PRO A 109 29.37 -25.75 7.61
CA PRO A 109 29.54 -25.99 6.19
C PRO A 109 29.34 -27.48 5.86
N LYS A 110 28.45 -27.77 4.91
CA LYS A 110 28.18 -29.13 4.46
C LYS A 110 29.46 -29.71 3.85
N ALA A 111 30.03 -30.74 4.49
CA ALA A 111 31.24 -31.39 4.00
C ALA A 111 31.07 -31.83 2.53
N PRO A 112 32.11 -31.68 1.68
CA PRO A 112 32.00 -32.01 0.27
C PRO A 112 31.60 -33.46 0.10
N ALA A 113 30.59 -33.70 -0.74
CA ALA A 113 30.15 -35.03 -1.09
C ALA A 113 31.35 -35.82 -1.62
N LYS A 114 31.70 -36.92 -0.94
CA LYS A 114 32.80 -37.78 -1.38
C LYS A 114 32.54 -38.22 -2.82
N ALA A 115 33.45 -37.84 -3.72
CA ALA A 115 33.45 -38.32 -5.09
C ALA A 115 33.52 -39.86 -5.08
N LYS A 116 32.62 -40.50 -5.82
CA LYS A 116 32.65 -41.94 -6.09
C LYS A 116 33.59 -42.26 -7.24
#